data_AF-A0A3A4QQE2-F1
#
_entry.id   AF-A0A3A4QQE2-F1
#
_cell.length_a   1.000
_cell.length_b   1.000
_cell.length_c   1.000
_cell.angle_alpha   90.00
_cell.angle_beta   90.00
_cell.angle_gamma   90.00
#
_symmetry.space_group_name_H-M   'P 1'
#
loop_
_entity.id
_entity.type
_entity.pdbx_description
1 polymer ?
#
loop_
_entity_poly.entity_id
_entity_poly.type
_entity_poly.pdbx_seq_one_letter_code
_entity_poly.pdbx_strand_id
1 'polypeptide(L)'
;STIKVPIVTSYLINRGSELDAATTDIISRILGKSDNSATDLLLERIDKNNGPIIVTRDMESIGLQSTFLGGMFKLGAPNLLPGHLTPGNQRADVFTDPDPYSQTTPSEMGILLADIYQCAQNGGGALVAAFPDKVSPDTCQLLIDFMAQDKLGSLIQGGVPDGTLVPHKHGYVLSRDGILHDTSDVGIVYTPGGNFVLSIYTYHPVQNIWDITNPLFVNLTRTVYNYFNLTTQ
;
A
#
# COMPACT_ATOMS: atom_id res chain seq x y z
N SER A 1 -1.17 -7.65 -1.23
CA SER A 1 -2.18 -6.64 -1.67
C SER A 1 -1.86 -5.19 -1.28
N THR A 2 -0.87 -4.91 -0.43
CA THR A 2 -0.46 -3.53 -0.09
C THR A 2 -0.05 -2.70 -1.33
N ILE A 3 0.46 -3.36 -2.38
CA ILE A 3 0.76 -2.76 -3.70
C ILE A 3 -0.43 -2.04 -4.35
N LYS A 4 -1.66 -2.27 -3.88
CA LYS A 4 -2.84 -1.53 -4.37
C LYS A 4 -2.80 -0.05 -4.01
N VAL A 5 -2.07 0.34 -2.97
CA VAL A 5 -1.83 1.76 -2.62
C VAL A 5 -1.08 2.50 -3.75
N PRO A 6 0.12 2.05 -4.19
CA PRO A 6 0.79 2.71 -5.31
C PRO A 6 0.03 2.62 -6.62
N ILE A 7 -0.77 1.57 -6.86
CA ILE A 7 -1.64 1.47 -8.04
C ILE A 7 -2.70 2.59 -8.06
N VAL A 8 -3.43 2.78 -6.96
CA VAL A 8 -4.44 3.86 -6.88
C VAL A 8 -3.76 5.24 -6.89
N THR A 9 -2.60 5.37 -6.26
CA THR A 9 -1.78 6.60 -6.31
C THR A 9 -1.45 6.97 -7.76
N SER A 10 -0.89 6.03 -8.53
CA SER A 10 -0.57 6.22 -9.95
C SER A 10 -1.82 6.49 -10.79
N TYR A 11 -2.95 5.86 -10.49
CA TYR A 11 -4.21 6.19 -11.16
C TYR A 11 -4.57 7.67 -10.98
N LEU A 12 -4.54 8.16 -9.74
CA LEU A 12 -4.87 9.55 -9.43
C LEU A 12 -3.88 10.54 -10.06
N ILE A 13 -2.59 10.20 -10.11
CA ILE A 13 -1.57 10.98 -10.84
C ILE A 13 -1.93 11.10 -12.33
N ASN A 14 -2.35 10.00 -12.97
CA ASN A 14 -2.52 9.96 -14.42
C ASN A 14 -3.91 10.38 -14.90
N ARG A 15 -4.94 10.23 -14.07
CA ARG A 15 -6.35 10.43 -14.44
C ARG A 15 -7.07 11.49 -13.63
N GLY A 16 -6.45 12.00 -12.56
CA GLY A 16 -7.01 13.01 -11.67
C GLY A 16 -7.94 12.45 -10.60
N SER A 17 -8.36 13.32 -9.68
CA SER A 17 -9.24 13.02 -8.54
C SER A 17 -10.72 13.32 -8.79
N GLU A 18 -11.09 13.81 -9.98
CA GLU A 18 -12.49 13.96 -10.38
C GLU A 18 -13.03 12.61 -10.88
N LEU A 19 -13.54 11.80 -9.96
CA LEU A 19 -13.94 10.42 -10.25
C LEU A 19 -15.42 10.33 -10.64
N ASP A 20 -15.71 9.61 -11.72
CA ASP A 20 -17.08 9.14 -11.98
C ASP A 20 -17.50 8.04 -10.99
N ALA A 21 -18.81 7.79 -10.89
CA ALA A 21 -19.34 6.80 -9.94
C ALA A 21 -18.77 5.39 -10.15
N ALA A 22 -18.47 5.02 -11.41
CA ALA A 22 -17.90 3.71 -11.73
C ALA A 22 -16.45 3.57 -11.24
N THR A 23 -15.64 4.63 -11.37
CA THR A 23 -14.26 4.66 -10.87
C THR A 23 -14.23 4.64 -9.35
N THR A 24 -15.13 5.40 -8.71
CA THR A 24 -15.29 5.40 -7.26
C THR A 24 -15.60 4.00 -6.73
N ASP A 25 -16.54 3.26 -7.33
CA ASP A 25 -16.81 1.86 -6.95
C ASP A 25 -15.58 0.95 -7.14
N ILE A 26 -14.87 1.10 -8.27
CA ILE A 26 -13.66 0.32 -8.55
C ILE A 26 -12.60 0.56 -7.46
N ILE A 27 -12.29 1.82 -7.13
CA ILE A 27 -11.27 2.13 -6.11
C ILE A 27 -11.72 1.66 -4.72
N SER A 28 -13.00 1.84 -4.36
CA SER A 28 -13.56 1.29 -3.11
C SER A 28 -13.41 -0.23 -3.01
N ARG A 29 -13.60 -0.97 -4.10
CA ARG A 29 -13.36 -2.43 -4.13
C ARG A 29 -11.88 -2.79 -4.02
N ILE A 30 -11.00 -1.99 -4.61
CA ILE A 30 -9.54 -2.20 -4.54
C ILE A 30 -9.03 -2.01 -3.12
N LEU A 31 -9.34 -0.87 -2.50
CA LEU A 31 -8.78 -0.50 -1.19
C LEU A 31 -9.59 -1.08 -0.03
N GLY A 32 -10.92 -1.04 -0.09
CA GLY A 32 -11.78 -1.54 0.99
C GLY A 32 -12.03 -3.04 0.98
N LYS A 33 -11.95 -3.71 -0.18
CA LYS A 33 -12.24 -5.16 -0.32
C LYS A 33 -11.10 -5.98 -0.91
N SER A 34 -9.98 -5.35 -1.27
CA SER A 34 -8.82 -6.04 -1.83
C SER A 34 -9.14 -6.83 -3.12
N ASP A 35 -10.05 -6.35 -3.97
CA ASP A 35 -10.50 -7.04 -5.18
C ASP A 35 -9.46 -6.98 -6.31
N ASN A 36 -9.01 -8.13 -6.83
CA ASN A 36 -8.00 -8.21 -7.90
C ASN A 36 -8.57 -7.87 -9.28
N SER A 37 -9.81 -8.28 -9.57
CA SER A 37 -10.46 -7.98 -10.85
C SER A 37 -10.71 -6.47 -10.99
N ALA A 38 -11.11 -5.81 -9.90
CA ALA A 38 -11.21 -4.35 -9.87
C ALA A 38 -9.84 -3.68 -10.08
N THR A 39 -8.77 -4.27 -9.53
CA THR A 39 -7.41 -3.74 -9.68
C THR A 39 -6.97 -3.74 -11.15
N ASP A 40 -7.22 -4.82 -11.89
CA ASP A 40 -6.95 -4.89 -13.33
C ASP A 40 -7.78 -3.86 -14.12
N LEU A 41 -9.05 -3.67 -13.79
CA LEU A 41 -9.88 -2.65 -14.42
C LEU A 41 -9.32 -1.23 -14.20
N LEU A 42 -8.78 -0.94 -13.02
CA LEU A 42 -8.17 0.36 -12.75
C LEU A 42 -6.86 0.54 -13.53
N LEU A 43 -6.02 -0.49 -13.58
CA LEU A 43 -4.78 -0.48 -14.37
C LEU A 43 -5.06 -0.25 -15.86
N GLU A 44 -6.09 -0.90 -16.41
CA GLU A 44 -6.52 -0.69 -17.80
C GLU A 44 -7.06 0.73 -18.06
N ARG A 45 -7.59 1.42 -17.03
CA ARG A 45 -8.00 2.82 -17.11
C ARG A 45 -6.82 3.80 -17.03
N ILE A 46 -5.68 3.40 -16.47
CA ILE A 46 -4.42 4.15 -16.60
C ILE A 46 -3.94 4.03 -18.04
N ASP A 47 -3.69 2.79 -18.48
CA ASP A 47 -3.39 2.43 -19.86
C ASP A 47 -3.73 0.96 -20.10
N LYS A 48 -4.40 0.69 -21.22
CA LYS A 48 -4.92 -0.64 -21.57
C LYS A 48 -3.86 -1.75 -21.57
N ASN A 49 -2.61 -1.41 -21.91
CA ASN A 49 -1.55 -2.41 -22.07
C ASN A 49 -0.37 -2.19 -21.11
N ASN A 50 -0.18 -0.96 -20.62
CA ASN A 50 1.01 -0.54 -19.89
C ASN A 50 0.72 -0.06 -18.47
N GLY A 51 -0.51 -0.16 -17.97
CA GLY A 51 -0.88 0.25 -16.60
C GLY A 51 0.16 -0.16 -15.54
N PRO A 52 0.57 -1.44 -15.46
CA PRO A 52 1.61 -1.88 -14.52
C PRO A 52 2.96 -1.15 -14.63
N ILE A 53 3.43 -0.94 -15.86
CA ILE A 53 4.70 -0.27 -16.10
C ILE A 53 4.62 1.22 -15.77
N ILE A 54 3.46 1.84 -16.00
CA ILE A 54 3.23 3.24 -15.62
C ILE A 54 3.26 3.37 -14.08
N VAL A 55 2.62 2.46 -13.34
CA VAL A 55 2.72 2.43 -11.87
C VAL A 55 4.18 2.34 -11.43
N THR A 56 4.96 1.44 -12.03
CA THR A 56 6.40 1.31 -11.73
C THR A 56 7.16 2.62 -11.97
N ARG A 57 6.99 3.24 -13.15
CA ARG A 57 7.66 4.50 -13.50
C ARG A 57 7.26 5.65 -12.58
N ASP A 58 5.99 5.71 -12.17
CA ASP A 58 5.53 6.75 -11.27
C ASP A 58 6.19 6.61 -9.88
N MET A 59 6.30 5.38 -9.38
CA MET A 59 7.00 5.09 -8.12
C MET A 59 8.50 5.37 -8.21
N GLU A 60 9.16 5.01 -9.32
CA GLU A 60 10.55 5.35 -9.58
C GLU A 60 10.79 6.87 -9.62
N SER A 61 9.84 7.64 -10.16
CA SER A 61 9.94 9.10 -10.28
C SER A 61 9.95 9.81 -8.92
N ILE A 62 9.42 9.17 -7.87
CA ILE A 62 9.49 9.64 -6.48
C ILE A 62 10.54 8.88 -5.65
N GLY A 63 11.44 8.13 -6.31
CA GLY A 63 12.58 7.47 -5.70
C GLY A 63 12.31 6.08 -5.10
N LEU A 64 11.12 5.50 -5.31
CA LEU A 64 10.73 4.20 -4.76
C LEU A 64 11.10 3.06 -5.74
N GLN A 65 12.40 2.81 -5.89
CA GLN A 65 12.96 1.90 -6.90
C GLN A 65 12.63 0.42 -6.67
N SER A 66 12.26 0.02 -5.46
CA SER A 66 11.91 -1.36 -5.11
C SER A 66 10.40 -1.62 -5.11
N THR A 67 9.59 -0.60 -5.43
CA THR A 67 8.13 -0.66 -5.47
C THR A 67 7.68 -0.67 -6.92
N PHE A 68 7.38 -1.86 -7.44
CA PHE A 68 7.09 -2.04 -8.86
C PHE A 68 5.97 -3.05 -9.12
N LEU A 69 5.39 -2.92 -10.32
CA LEU A 69 4.41 -3.85 -10.88
C LEU A 69 4.81 -4.22 -12.32
N GLY A 70 5.09 -5.50 -12.54
CA GLY A 70 5.48 -6.09 -13.82
C GLY A 70 4.31 -6.60 -14.65
N GLY A 71 3.09 -6.70 -14.12
CA GLY A 71 1.93 -7.18 -14.91
C GLY A 71 0.59 -7.06 -14.19
N MET A 72 -0.46 -7.47 -14.90
CA MET A 72 -1.83 -7.53 -14.38
C MET A 72 -2.00 -8.68 -13.37
N PHE A 73 -3.02 -8.62 -12.53
CA PHE A 73 -3.35 -9.62 -11.52
C PHE A 73 -4.03 -10.87 -12.11
N LYS A 74 -4.67 -10.76 -13.28
CA LYS A 74 -5.28 -11.92 -13.96
C LYS A 74 -4.26 -13.01 -14.24
N LEU A 75 -4.71 -14.26 -14.07
CA LEU A 75 -3.91 -15.43 -14.37
C LEU A 75 -3.43 -15.41 -15.84
N GLY A 76 -2.16 -15.70 -16.05
CA GLY A 76 -1.55 -15.72 -17.38
C GLY A 76 -1.18 -14.34 -17.95
N ALA A 77 -1.26 -13.27 -17.15
CA ALA A 77 -0.74 -11.96 -17.55
C ALA A 77 0.76 -12.05 -17.89
N PRO A 78 1.20 -11.42 -19.01
CA PRO A 78 2.62 -11.38 -19.35
C PRO A 78 3.38 -10.57 -18.29
N ASN A 79 4.57 -11.04 -17.90
CA ASN A 79 5.49 -10.21 -17.14
C ASN A 79 6.18 -9.24 -18.11
N LEU A 80 5.89 -7.96 -17.95
CA LEU A 80 6.43 -6.86 -18.74
C LEU A 80 7.79 -6.37 -18.21
N LEU A 81 8.21 -6.83 -17.02
CA LEU A 81 9.49 -6.55 -16.37
C LEU A 81 10.24 -7.83 -15.97
N PRO A 82 10.50 -8.77 -16.89
CA PRO A 82 11.16 -10.03 -16.54
C PRO A 82 12.60 -9.77 -16.03
N GLY A 83 12.92 -10.30 -14.86
CA GLY A 83 14.27 -10.17 -14.28
C GLY A 83 14.62 -8.77 -13.80
N HIS A 84 13.63 -7.92 -13.54
CA HIS A 84 13.85 -6.58 -13.02
C HIS A 84 14.54 -6.61 -11.65
N LEU A 85 15.68 -5.91 -11.57
CA LEU A 85 16.54 -5.87 -10.39
C LEU A 85 16.34 -4.54 -9.66
N THR A 86 16.13 -4.62 -8.35
CA THR A 86 15.94 -3.47 -7.47
C THR A 86 16.85 -3.60 -6.26
N PRO A 87 17.18 -2.49 -5.57
CA PRO A 87 17.92 -2.57 -4.31
C PRO A 87 17.26 -3.51 -3.29
N GLY A 88 15.92 -3.56 -3.26
CA GLY A 88 15.15 -4.44 -2.39
C GLY A 88 15.29 -5.94 -2.71
N ASN A 89 15.19 -6.33 -3.99
CA ASN A 89 15.19 -7.74 -4.38
C ASN A 89 16.59 -8.34 -4.62
N GLN A 90 17.63 -7.50 -4.56
CA GLN A 90 19.03 -7.92 -4.61
C GLN A 90 19.66 -8.14 -3.22
N ARG A 91 18.88 -7.97 -2.15
CA ARG A 91 19.34 -8.25 -0.78
C ARG A 91 19.72 -9.72 -0.61
N ALA A 92 20.87 -9.96 -0.01
CA ALA A 92 21.38 -11.31 0.27
C ALA A 92 21.15 -11.75 1.72
N ASP A 93 20.72 -10.84 2.60
CA ASP A 93 20.54 -11.09 4.03
C ASP A 93 19.13 -11.59 4.39
N VAL A 94 18.16 -11.45 3.48
CA VAL A 94 16.77 -11.91 3.66
C VAL A 94 16.26 -12.48 2.33
N PHE A 95 15.57 -13.61 2.39
CA PHE A 95 14.84 -14.19 1.25
C PHE A 95 13.38 -14.44 1.64
N THR A 96 12.44 -13.89 0.86
CA THR A 96 11.00 -13.95 1.13
C THR A 96 10.20 -14.62 0.01
N ASP A 97 10.87 -15.35 -0.90
CA ASP A 97 10.26 -15.88 -2.14
C ASP A 97 9.35 -14.86 -2.85
N PRO A 98 9.87 -13.66 -3.20
CA PRO A 98 9.04 -12.55 -3.63
C PRO A 98 8.35 -12.82 -4.97
N ASP A 99 7.11 -12.35 -5.12
CA ASP A 99 6.36 -12.43 -6.37
C ASP A 99 7.14 -11.73 -7.50
N PRO A 100 7.42 -12.39 -8.64
CA PRO A 100 8.19 -11.79 -9.73
C PRO A 100 7.48 -10.64 -10.48
N TYR A 101 6.20 -10.39 -10.19
CA TYR A 101 5.39 -9.33 -10.79
C TYR A 101 5.13 -8.16 -9.85
N SER A 102 5.14 -8.34 -8.54
CA SER A 102 4.63 -7.31 -7.62
C SER A 102 5.45 -7.27 -6.35
N GLN A 103 6.32 -6.27 -6.22
CA GLN A 103 7.20 -6.15 -5.06
C GLN A 103 7.23 -4.71 -4.53
N THR A 104 7.52 -4.60 -3.25
CA THR A 104 7.79 -3.36 -2.53
C THR A 104 8.64 -3.70 -1.31
N THR A 105 9.11 -2.69 -0.57
CA THR A 105 9.76 -2.89 0.72
C THR A 105 8.97 -2.20 1.83
N PRO A 106 9.11 -2.65 3.09
CA PRO A 106 8.48 -1.96 4.23
C PRO A 106 8.83 -0.48 4.27
N SER A 107 10.11 -0.15 4.01
CA SER A 107 10.62 1.22 4.01
C SER A 107 10.01 2.07 2.91
N GLU A 108 9.98 1.60 1.65
CA GLU A 108 9.42 2.38 0.55
C GLU A 108 7.91 2.57 0.66
N MET A 109 7.17 1.56 1.13
CA MET A 109 5.74 1.72 1.40
C MET A 109 5.50 2.71 2.56
N GLY A 110 6.36 2.72 3.58
CA GLY A 110 6.34 3.71 4.65
C GLY A 110 6.63 5.13 4.13
N ILE A 111 7.61 5.29 3.23
CA ILE A 111 7.91 6.57 2.57
C ILE A 111 6.70 7.03 1.75
N LEU A 112 6.10 6.15 0.94
CA LEU A 112 4.92 6.49 0.14
C LEU A 112 3.76 6.99 1.01
N LEU A 113 3.43 6.28 2.08
CA LEU A 113 2.35 6.68 2.98
C LEU A 113 2.65 7.98 3.74
N ALA A 114 3.91 8.18 4.15
CA ALA A 114 4.33 9.43 4.76
C ALA A 114 4.19 10.59 3.76
N ASP A 115 4.55 10.37 2.50
CA ASP A 115 4.45 11.37 1.45
C ASP A 115 3.00 11.70 1.08
N ILE A 116 2.13 10.70 0.98
CA ILE A 116 0.67 10.89 0.83
C ILE A 116 0.10 11.71 1.99
N TYR A 117 0.50 11.39 3.23
CA TYR A 117 0.06 12.15 4.41
C TYR A 117 0.57 13.60 4.36
N GLN A 118 1.84 13.84 4.05
CA GLN A 118 2.39 15.20 3.95
C GLN A 118 1.76 16.00 2.81
N CYS A 119 1.45 15.34 1.69
CA CYS A 119 0.73 15.95 0.58
C CYS A 119 -0.66 16.41 1.01
N ALA A 120 -1.43 15.55 1.68
CA ALA A 120 -2.78 15.90 2.16
C ALA A 120 -2.75 17.06 3.18
N GLN A 121 -1.78 17.05 4.10
CA GLN A 121 -1.76 18.02 5.20
C GLN A 121 -1.10 19.35 4.85
N ASN A 122 -0.03 19.30 4.05
CA ASN A 122 0.86 20.45 3.85
C ASN A 122 1.01 20.83 2.36
N GLY A 123 0.41 20.07 1.43
CA GLY A 123 0.56 20.30 -0.01
C GLY A 123 1.99 20.18 -0.51
N GLY A 124 2.82 19.39 0.18
CA GLY A 124 4.22 19.16 -0.17
C GLY A 124 4.57 17.67 -0.21
N GLY A 125 5.84 17.36 -0.45
CA GLY A 125 6.32 15.98 -0.58
C GLY A 125 6.83 15.66 -1.97
N ALA A 126 7.36 14.44 -2.13
CA ALA A 126 7.92 13.94 -3.38
C ALA A 126 6.87 13.82 -4.48
N LEU A 127 5.64 13.39 -4.16
CA LEU A 127 4.51 13.29 -5.08
C LEU A 127 4.18 14.64 -5.71
N VAL A 128 4.05 15.70 -4.90
CA VAL A 128 3.77 17.06 -5.39
C VAL A 128 4.96 17.58 -6.21
N ALA A 129 6.20 17.31 -5.79
CA ALA A 129 7.39 17.77 -6.49
C ALA A 129 7.61 17.07 -7.84
N ALA A 130 7.34 15.76 -7.93
CA ALA A 130 7.54 14.96 -9.14
C ALA A 130 6.38 15.11 -10.14
N PHE A 131 5.17 15.37 -9.65
CA PHE A 131 3.96 15.48 -10.47
C PHE A 131 3.24 16.83 -10.23
N PRO A 132 3.92 17.96 -10.52
CA PRO A 132 3.28 19.26 -10.42
C PRO A 132 2.03 19.29 -11.31
N ASP A 133 1.01 20.02 -10.86
CA ASP A 133 -0.30 20.18 -11.52
C ASP A 133 -1.16 18.91 -11.64
N LYS A 134 -0.66 17.75 -11.22
CA LYS A 134 -1.40 16.47 -11.24
C LYS A 134 -1.80 15.98 -9.85
N VAL A 135 -1.00 16.32 -8.84
CA VAL A 135 -1.24 15.94 -7.46
C VAL A 135 -1.51 17.19 -6.62
N SER A 136 -2.64 17.20 -5.94
CA SER A 136 -3.02 18.25 -4.99
C SER A 136 -3.28 17.66 -3.59
N PRO A 137 -3.40 18.49 -2.53
CA PRO A 137 -3.83 18.03 -1.22
C PRO A 137 -5.12 17.21 -1.26
N ASP A 138 -6.10 17.64 -2.05
CA ASP A 138 -7.38 16.94 -2.21
C ASP A 138 -7.21 15.57 -2.86
N THR A 139 -6.29 15.43 -3.81
CA THR A 139 -5.96 14.13 -4.42
C THR A 139 -5.43 13.14 -3.38
N CYS A 140 -4.53 13.61 -2.51
CA CYS A 140 -3.94 12.78 -1.46
C CYS A 140 -4.94 12.46 -0.34
N GLN A 141 -5.78 13.43 0.04
CA GLN A 141 -6.86 13.19 1.01
C GLN A 141 -7.87 12.17 0.49
N LEU A 142 -8.24 12.24 -0.79
CA LEU A 142 -9.13 11.27 -1.42
C LEU A 142 -8.59 9.84 -1.33
N LEU A 143 -7.28 9.64 -1.56
CA LEU A 143 -6.65 8.33 -1.40
C LEU A 143 -6.71 7.83 0.05
N ILE A 144 -6.43 8.71 1.03
CA ILE A 144 -6.56 8.40 2.45
C ILE A 144 -8.00 7.99 2.79
N ASP A 145 -8.99 8.69 2.26
CA ASP A 145 -10.41 8.39 2.50
C ASP A 145 -10.81 7.02 1.94
N PHE A 146 -10.30 6.63 0.77
CA PHE A 146 -10.51 5.27 0.25
C PHE A 146 -9.80 4.20 1.09
N MET A 147 -8.57 4.47 1.55
CA MET A 147 -7.87 3.55 2.46
C MET A 147 -8.59 3.40 3.80
N ALA A 148 -9.30 4.43 4.27
CA ALA A 148 -10.10 4.38 5.50
C ALA A 148 -11.30 3.42 5.40
N GLN A 149 -11.68 2.99 4.19
CA GLN A 149 -12.78 2.05 3.97
C GLN A 149 -12.40 0.60 4.26
N ASP A 150 -11.10 0.28 4.38
CA ASP A 150 -10.63 -1.03 4.84
C ASP A 150 -10.95 -1.16 6.34
N LYS A 151 -11.93 -2.01 6.67
CA LYS A 151 -12.44 -2.24 8.03
C LYS A 151 -12.18 -3.68 8.45
N LEU A 152 -10.91 -4.00 8.70
CA LEU A 152 -10.49 -5.35 9.07
C LEU A 152 -10.63 -5.63 10.58
N GLY A 153 -10.43 -4.62 11.44
CA GLY A 153 -10.45 -4.78 12.90
C GLY A 153 -9.32 -5.65 13.47
N SER A 154 -8.30 -5.94 12.66
CA SER A 154 -7.12 -6.74 13.00
C SER A 154 -5.86 -6.02 12.50
N LEU A 155 -4.69 -6.61 12.74
CA LEU A 155 -3.39 -6.07 12.33
C LEU A 155 -3.16 -4.67 12.93
N ILE A 156 -2.90 -3.63 12.13
CA ILE A 156 -2.69 -2.27 12.64
C ILE A 156 -3.96 -1.77 13.36
N GLN A 157 -5.14 -1.98 12.78
CA GLN A 157 -6.41 -1.56 13.41
C GLN A 157 -6.64 -2.19 14.79
N GLY A 158 -6.22 -3.44 15.00
CA GLY A 158 -6.36 -4.11 16.30
C GLY A 158 -5.41 -3.58 17.40
N GLY A 159 -4.43 -2.77 17.02
CA GLY A 159 -3.42 -2.22 17.94
C GLY A 159 -3.78 -0.89 18.58
N VAL A 160 -4.91 -0.28 18.21
CA VAL A 160 -5.33 1.05 18.66
C VAL A 160 -6.72 1.03 19.30
N PRO A 161 -7.11 2.05 20.09
CA PRO A 161 -8.46 2.13 20.64
C PRO A 161 -9.55 2.18 19.58
N ASP A 162 -10.72 1.63 19.88
CA ASP A 162 -11.91 1.72 19.02
C ASP A 162 -12.23 3.17 18.65
N GLY A 163 -12.62 3.38 17.40
CA GLY A 163 -12.90 4.71 16.85
C GLY A 163 -11.67 5.47 16.36
N THR A 164 -10.45 4.97 16.60
CA THR A 164 -9.23 5.53 15.98
C THR A 164 -9.33 5.44 14.45
N LEU A 165 -9.08 6.55 13.76
CA LEU A 165 -9.04 6.59 12.31
C LEU A 165 -7.73 5.96 11.81
N VAL A 166 -7.85 4.83 11.10
CA VAL A 166 -6.72 4.06 10.55
C VAL A 166 -6.93 3.78 9.06
N PRO A 167 -6.59 4.73 8.17
CA PRO A 167 -6.49 4.48 6.74
C PRO A 167 -5.33 3.52 6.47
N HIS A 168 -5.65 2.30 6.03
CA HIS A 168 -4.66 1.24 5.89
C HIS A 168 -4.99 0.32 4.72
N LYS A 169 -4.05 -0.57 4.41
CA LYS A 169 -4.24 -1.66 3.46
C LYS A 169 -3.53 -2.90 3.96
N HIS A 170 -4.31 -3.93 4.28
CA HIS A 170 -3.76 -5.26 4.57
C HIS A 170 -3.44 -6.05 3.28
N GLY A 171 -2.55 -7.02 3.39
CA GLY A 171 -2.22 -7.96 2.33
C GLY A 171 -1.78 -9.32 2.86
N TYR A 172 -2.45 -10.36 2.37
CA TYR A 172 -2.08 -11.75 2.53
C TYR A 172 -2.49 -12.47 1.25
N VAL A 173 -1.66 -13.38 0.75
CA VAL A 173 -1.95 -14.19 -0.43
C VAL A 173 -1.45 -15.61 -0.19
N LEU A 174 -2.15 -16.59 -0.74
CA LEU A 174 -1.62 -17.95 -0.77
C LEU A 174 -0.49 -18.00 -1.81
N SER A 175 0.66 -18.51 -1.40
CA SER A 175 1.75 -18.82 -2.31
C SER A 175 1.37 -20.00 -3.22
N ARG A 176 2.26 -20.37 -4.15
CA ARG A 176 1.98 -21.37 -5.19
C ARG A 176 1.66 -22.77 -4.64
N ASP A 177 2.15 -23.07 -3.44
CA ASP A 177 1.88 -24.30 -2.70
C ASP A 177 0.56 -24.26 -1.91
N GLY A 178 -0.19 -23.16 -1.99
CA GLY A 178 -1.45 -22.97 -1.27
C GLY A 178 -1.27 -22.59 0.19
N ILE A 179 -0.05 -22.25 0.63
CA ILE A 179 0.25 -21.86 2.00
C ILE A 179 0.38 -20.34 2.09
N LEU A 180 -0.06 -19.77 3.21
CA LEU A 180 0.13 -18.35 3.50
C LEU A 180 1.53 -18.15 4.07
N HIS A 181 2.43 -17.50 3.32
CA HIS A 181 3.79 -17.19 3.79
C HIS A 181 3.96 -15.72 4.17
N ASP A 182 3.27 -14.80 3.49
CA ASP A 182 3.37 -13.38 3.71
C ASP A 182 2.09 -12.80 4.34
N THR A 183 2.26 -11.98 5.37
CA THR A 183 1.18 -11.12 5.88
C THR A 183 1.74 -9.72 6.08
N SER A 184 1.01 -8.74 5.61
CA SER A 184 1.39 -7.34 5.60
C SER A 184 0.21 -6.45 5.94
N ASP A 185 0.51 -5.30 6.52
CA ASP A 185 -0.43 -4.21 6.75
C ASP A 185 0.36 -2.91 6.84
N VAL A 186 -0.15 -1.89 6.17
CA VAL A 186 0.48 -0.58 6.07
C VAL A 186 -0.58 0.48 6.22
N GLY A 187 -0.32 1.53 6.98
CA GLY A 187 -1.33 2.55 7.22
C GLY A 187 -0.82 3.82 7.87
N ILE A 188 -1.70 4.81 7.85
CA ILE A 188 -1.60 6.06 8.60
C ILE A 188 -2.51 5.91 9.82
N VAL A 189 -2.02 6.25 11.00
CA VAL A 189 -2.79 6.18 12.25
C VAL A 189 -2.95 7.58 12.79
N TYR A 190 -4.20 8.03 12.92
CA TYR A 190 -4.52 9.35 13.45
C TYR A 190 -4.74 9.26 14.95
N THR A 191 -3.94 9.99 15.74
CA THR A 191 -4.00 9.92 17.20
C THR A 191 -4.00 11.30 17.85
N PRO A 192 -4.48 11.44 19.11
CA PRO A 192 -4.48 12.72 19.83
C PRO A 192 -3.09 13.36 20.00
N GLY A 193 -2.07 12.58 20.31
CA GLY A 193 -0.72 13.09 20.62
C GLY A 193 0.22 13.19 19.42
N GLY A 194 -0.09 12.51 18.32
CA GLY A 194 0.69 12.59 17.08
C GLY A 194 0.33 11.50 16.09
N ASN A 195 0.03 11.89 14.84
CA ASN A 195 -0.23 10.93 13.77
C ASN A 195 1.06 10.23 13.36
N PHE A 196 0.99 8.96 12.98
CA PHE A 196 2.15 8.21 12.54
C PHE A 196 1.83 7.28 11.36
N VAL A 197 2.87 6.95 10.61
CA VAL A 197 2.82 5.92 9.56
C VAL A 197 3.46 4.65 10.09
N LEU A 198 2.85 3.51 9.76
CA LEU A 198 3.37 2.20 10.11
C LEU A 198 3.27 1.28 8.90
N SER A 199 4.35 0.56 8.62
CA SER A 199 4.47 -0.35 7.48
C SER A 199 5.11 -1.65 7.96
N ILE A 200 4.32 -2.72 8.03
CA ILE A 200 4.75 -4.01 8.59
C ILE A 200 4.54 -5.09 7.54
N TYR A 201 5.60 -5.85 7.30
CA TYR A 201 5.59 -7.05 6.47
C TYR A 201 6.23 -8.19 7.26
N THR A 202 5.60 -9.35 7.22
CA THR A 202 6.09 -10.57 7.84
C THR A 202 6.13 -11.68 6.81
N TYR A 203 7.18 -12.49 6.89
CA TYR A 203 7.36 -13.67 6.07
C TYR A 203 7.77 -14.84 6.97
N HIS A 204 7.24 -16.03 6.69
CA HIS A 204 7.70 -17.26 7.32
C HIS A 204 7.88 -18.36 6.27
N PRO A 205 9.03 -19.07 6.24
CA PRO A 205 9.35 -20.03 5.18
C PRO A 205 8.48 -21.29 5.19
N VAL A 206 7.88 -21.64 6.34
CA VAL A 206 6.95 -22.77 6.46
C VAL A 206 5.50 -22.31 6.34
N GLN A 207 5.01 -21.53 7.30
CA GLN A 207 3.69 -20.93 7.24
C GLN A 207 3.64 -19.71 8.16
N ASN A 208 2.98 -18.65 7.72
CA ASN A 208 2.69 -17.48 8.51
C ASN A 208 1.35 -17.69 9.23
N ILE A 209 1.43 -18.02 10.52
CA ILE A 209 0.27 -18.41 11.34
C ILE A 209 -0.42 -17.15 11.88
N TRP A 210 -1.70 -16.98 11.54
CA TRP A 210 -2.49 -15.81 11.92
C TRP A 210 -2.49 -15.52 13.43
N ASP A 211 -2.69 -16.55 14.26
CA ASP A 211 -2.73 -16.42 15.73
C ASP A 211 -1.40 -16.00 16.35
N ILE A 212 -0.30 -16.02 15.60
CA ILE A 212 1.01 -15.50 16.01
C ILE A 212 1.21 -14.11 15.40
N THR A 213 0.92 -13.96 14.12
CA THR A 213 1.23 -12.76 13.36
C THR A 213 0.31 -11.60 13.69
N ASN A 214 -1.00 -11.83 13.82
CA ASN A 214 -1.91 -10.75 14.18
C ASN A 214 -1.57 -10.13 15.55
N PRO A 215 -1.34 -10.90 16.63
CA PRO A 215 -0.86 -10.33 17.89
C PRO A 215 0.46 -9.56 17.78
N LEU A 216 1.40 -9.97 16.91
CA LEU A 216 2.63 -9.23 16.66
C LEU A 216 2.33 -7.83 16.10
N PHE A 217 1.50 -7.73 15.06
CA PHE A 217 1.10 -6.45 14.47
C PHE A 217 0.39 -5.56 15.50
N VAL A 218 -0.54 -6.15 16.26
CA VAL A 218 -1.29 -5.46 17.32
C VAL A 218 -0.35 -4.89 18.38
N ASN A 219 0.62 -5.68 18.85
CA ASN A 219 1.54 -5.26 19.90
C ASN A 219 2.55 -4.21 19.42
N LEU A 220 3.07 -4.36 18.19
CA LEU A 220 3.92 -3.33 17.57
C LEU A 220 3.16 -2.01 17.43
N THR A 221 1.94 -2.06 16.89
CA THR A 221 1.11 -0.86 16.71
C THR A 221 0.76 -0.22 18.05
N ARG A 222 0.37 -1.01 19.06
CA ARG A 222 0.07 -0.49 20.41
C ARG A 222 1.28 0.20 21.04
N THR A 223 2.47 -0.36 20.83
CA THR A 223 3.72 0.24 21.34
C THR A 223 3.95 1.62 20.72
N VAL A 224 3.79 1.74 19.40
CA VAL A 224 3.92 3.02 18.70
C VAL A 224 2.82 4.00 19.12
N TYR A 225 1.57 3.55 19.20
CA TYR A 225 0.45 4.37 19.65
C TYR A 225 0.71 4.95 21.04
N ASN A 226 1.14 4.11 21.99
CA ASN A 226 1.45 4.54 23.35
C ASN A 226 2.59 5.56 23.37
N TYR A 227 3.65 5.36 22.58
CA TYR A 227 4.77 6.31 22.47
C TYR A 227 4.30 7.73 22.10
N PHE A 228 3.41 7.86 21.10
CA PHE A 228 2.89 9.16 20.69
C PHE A 228 1.85 9.76 21.65
N ASN A 229 1.28 8.97 22.57
CA ASN A 229 0.16 9.38 23.43
C ASN A 229 0.50 9.33 24.94
N LEU A 230 1.78 9.27 25.30
CA LEU A 230 2.24 9.19 26.70
C LEU A 230 1.73 10.35 27.59
N THR A 231 1.57 11.56 27.02
CA THR A 231 1.16 12.76 27.76
C THR A 231 -0.34 13.05 27.68
N THR A 232 -1.08 12.28 26.88
CA THR A 232 -2.54 12.42 26.68
C THR A 232 -3.34 11.32 27.40
N GLN A 233 -2.65 10.43 28.12
CA GLN A 233 -3.23 9.39 28.99
C GLN A 233 -3.40 9.89 30.42
#